data_AF-A0AAJ2NKJ6-F1
#
_entry.id   AF-A0AAJ2NKJ6-F1
#
_cell.length_a   1.000
_cell.length_b   1.000
_cell.length_c   1.000
_cell.angle_alpha   90.00
_cell.angle_beta   90.00
_cell.angle_gamma   90.00
#
_symmetry.space_group_name_H-M   'P 1'
#
loop_
_entity.id
_entity.type
_entity.pdbx_description
1 polymer ?
#
loop_
_entity_poly.entity_id
_entity_poly.type
_entity_poly.pdbx_seq_one_letter_code
_entity_poly.pdbx_strand_id
1 'polypeptide(L)'
;MSSLHFISGNVTVDGTLLLIESDVLELDYFQRPVTKNTWIIRIIKDGIMQTVELKNVPLIPTGIDLFQDGSILLVQSRCFKDGERIERNARRYNINGQLIDAFTLGDGINTVQIDENDTIWVSYFDEGIFGNFGWEDPIGHSGLTSFSISGEKVWEAKGYSMVDCCGLNVTNSSNVFFHYYDDLHLVHLTNGQEALRYQVKGSDSFDQFMFDEYGLIAQTDRQILTRYKMKENALTKR
;
A
#
# COMPACT_ATOMS: atom_id res chain seq x y z
N MET A 1 15.34 26.24 -10.17
CA MET A 1 14.36 25.14 -10.16
C MET A 1 14.80 24.22 -9.04
N SER A 2 14.02 24.04 -7.97
CA SER A 2 14.34 22.98 -7.01
C SER A 2 14.01 21.65 -7.68
N SER A 3 15.01 20.78 -7.83
CA SER A 3 14.81 19.41 -8.30
C SER A 3 14.32 18.59 -7.12
N LEU A 4 13.00 18.40 -7.01
CA LEU A 4 12.46 17.43 -6.07
C LEU A 4 12.61 16.01 -6.66
N HIS A 5 12.86 15.05 -5.80
CA HIS A 5 12.97 13.63 -6.13
C HIS A 5 11.63 12.93 -5.90
N PHE A 6 11.27 12.02 -6.80
CA PHE A 6 10.16 11.11 -6.59
C PHE A 6 10.50 10.11 -5.48
N ILE A 7 9.61 9.95 -4.51
CA ILE A 7 9.78 9.09 -3.33
C ILE A 7 8.88 7.86 -3.44
N SER A 8 7.58 8.07 -3.64
CA SER A 8 6.57 7.04 -3.84
C SER A 8 5.32 7.65 -4.50
N GLY A 9 4.38 6.82 -4.90
CA GLY A 9 3.12 7.25 -5.49
C GLY A 9 2.10 6.11 -5.50
N ASN A 10 0.85 6.47 -5.79
CA ASN A 10 -0.26 5.53 -5.88
C ASN A 10 -1.30 6.05 -6.86
N VAL A 11 -2.15 5.16 -7.36
CA VAL A 11 -3.38 5.51 -8.07
C VAL A 11 -4.54 5.07 -7.19
N THR A 12 -5.36 6.03 -6.77
CA THR A 12 -6.53 5.79 -5.93
C THR A 12 -7.60 5.00 -6.70
N VAL A 13 -8.58 4.45 -5.99
CA VAL A 13 -9.70 3.71 -6.59
C VAL A 13 -10.48 4.54 -7.63
N ASP A 14 -10.52 5.86 -7.48
CA ASP A 14 -11.20 6.79 -8.39
C ASP A 14 -10.30 7.31 -9.53
N GLY A 15 -9.09 6.77 -9.67
CA GLY A 15 -8.15 7.11 -10.74
C GLY A 15 -7.31 8.35 -10.50
N THR A 16 -7.33 8.93 -9.30
CA THR A 16 -6.47 10.06 -8.92
C THR A 16 -5.02 9.57 -8.79
N LEU A 17 -4.10 10.25 -9.47
CA LEU A 17 -2.67 9.98 -9.35
C LEU A 17 -2.08 10.78 -8.18
N LEU A 18 -1.44 10.09 -7.26
CA LEU A 18 -0.74 10.66 -6.11
C LEU A 18 0.76 10.48 -6.26
N LEU A 19 1.52 11.54 -6.04
CA LEU A 19 2.98 11.50 -5.99
C LEU A 19 3.48 12.12 -4.70
N ILE A 20 4.53 11.52 -4.14
CA ILE A 20 5.28 12.04 -3.01
C ILE A 20 6.64 12.48 -3.53
N GLU A 21 6.96 13.75 -3.32
CA GLU A 21 8.21 14.36 -3.75
C GLU A 21 8.95 14.98 -2.56
N SER A 22 10.28 15.00 -2.56
CA SER A 22 11.09 15.66 -1.53
C SER A 22 12.46 16.09 -2.05
N ASP A 23 13.12 17.02 -1.36
CA ASP A 23 14.52 17.39 -1.59
C ASP A 23 15.51 16.50 -0.82
N VAL A 24 15.00 15.52 -0.05
CA VAL A 24 15.82 14.54 0.67
C VAL A 24 16.48 13.56 -0.31
N LEU A 25 17.82 13.44 -0.21
CA LEU A 25 18.64 12.62 -1.11
C LEU A 25 18.80 11.17 -0.64
N GLU A 26 18.88 10.96 0.67
CA GLU A 26 19.11 9.66 1.28
C GLU A 26 18.06 9.40 2.37
N LEU A 27 17.48 8.20 2.33
CA LEU A 27 16.46 7.76 3.27
C LEU A 27 16.97 6.52 3.99
N ASP A 28 17.13 6.62 5.31
CA ASP A 28 17.46 5.50 6.18
C ASP A 28 16.18 5.00 6.88
N TYR A 29 15.64 3.90 6.38
CA TYR A 29 14.43 3.26 6.91
C TYR A 29 14.62 2.63 8.30
N PHE A 30 15.86 2.47 8.77
CA PHE A 30 16.22 1.83 10.04
C PHE A 30 16.59 2.84 11.13
N GLN A 31 17.01 4.06 10.78
CA GLN A 31 17.34 5.11 11.75
C GLN A 31 16.14 5.43 12.66
N ARG A 32 16.38 5.52 13.99
CA ARG A 32 15.38 5.94 14.99
C ARG A 32 15.95 6.95 16.00
N PRO A 33 15.17 7.98 16.41
CA PRO A 33 13.84 8.34 15.90
C PRO A 33 13.90 8.78 14.44
N VAL A 34 12.80 8.58 13.70
CA VAL A 34 12.73 8.95 12.28
C VAL A 34 12.96 10.46 12.11
N THR A 35 13.87 10.82 11.22
CA THR A 35 14.17 12.22 10.89
C THR A 35 12.93 12.91 10.33
N LYS A 36 12.65 14.11 10.83
CA LYS A 36 11.51 14.91 10.38
C LYS A 36 11.85 15.62 9.09
N ASN A 37 11.10 15.32 8.03
CA ASN A 37 11.30 15.92 6.72
C ASN A 37 10.02 16.63 6.23
N THR A 38 10.18 17.37 5.13
CA THR A 38 9.05 17.93 4.37
C THR A 38 8.76 17.04 3.17
N TRP A 39 7.49 16.72 2.97
CA TRP A 39 7.01 15.94 1.84
C TRP A 39 6.04 16.79 1.02
N ILE A 40 6.24 16.82 -0.29
CA ILE A 40 5.38 17.51 -1.25
C ILE A 40 4.48 16.46 -1.88
N ILE A 41 3.18 16.59 -1.64
CA ILE A 41 2.17 15.69 -2.21
C ILE A 41 1.60 16.35 -3.46
N ARG A 42 1.67 15.66 -4.60
CA ARG A 42 0.93 16.02 -5.82
C ARG A 42 -0.31 15.16 -5.91
N ILE A 43 -1.46 15.82 -6.05
CA ILE A 43 -2.75 15.18 -6.28
C ILE A 43 -3.18 15.57 -7.68
N ILE A 44 -3.23 14.62 -8.60
CA ILE A 44 -3.48 14.86 -10.03
C ILE A 44 -4.75 14.12 -10.44
N LYS A 45 -5.78 14.87 -10.82
CA LYS A 45 -7.06 14.33 -11.28
C LYS A 45 -7.60 15.17 -12.43
N ASP A 46 -8.06 14.52 -13.50
CA ASP A 46 -8.66 15.19 -14.67
C ASP A 46 -7.81 16.32 -15.26
N GLY A 47 -6.49 16.14 -15.25
CA GLY A 47 -5.51 17.12 -15.74
C GLY A 47 -5.26 18.30 -14.80
N ILE A 48 -5.90 18.35 -13.63
CA ILE A 48 -5.68 19.35 -12.59
C ILE A 48 -4.71 18.79 -11.56
N MET A 49 -3.69 19.58 -11.20
CA MET A 49 -2.73 19.25 -10.15
C MET A 49 -2.91 20.17 -8.94
N GLN A 50 -3.20 19.57 -7.79
CA GLN A 50 -3.12 20.22 -6.48
C GLN A 50 -1.80 19.82 -5.79
N THR A 51 -1.26 20.72 -4.98
CA THR A 51 -0.04 20.47 -4.20
C THR A 51 -0.30 20.72 -2.73
N VAL A 52 0.09 19.77 -1.88
CA VAL A 52 0.02 19.87 -0.42
C VAL A 52 1.42 19.69 0.15
N GLU A 53 1.84 20.61 1.01
CA GLU A 53 3.14 20.56 1.68
C GLU A 53 2.95 20.04 3.11
N LEU A 54 3.54 18.88 3.43
CA LEU A 54 3.51 18.27 4.75
C LEU A 54 4.85 18.51 5.45
N LYS A 55 4.87 19.44 6.43
CA LYS A 55 6.11 19.86 7.11
C LYS A 55 6.38 19.04 8.37
N ASN A 56 7.66 18.82 8.66
CA ASN A 56 8.14 18.22 9.90
C ASN A 56 7.52 16.84 10.19
N VAL A 57 7.27 16.05 9.15
CA VAL A 57 6.64 14.73 9.27
C VAL A 57 7.68 13.72 9.77
N PRO A 58 7.46 13.06 10.92
CA PRO A 58 8.40 12.09 11.49
C PRO A 58 8.14 10.68 10.92
N LEU A 59 8.05 10.56 9.60
CA LEU A 59 7.86 9.31 8.85
C LEU A 59 8.64 9.39 7.54
N ILE A 60 9.10 8.23 7.05
CA ILE A 60 9.60 8.09 5.66
C ILE A 60 8.49 7.41 4.84
N PRO A 61 7.71 8.16 4.06
CA PRO A 61 6.52 7.63 3.43
C PRO A 61 6.87 6.69 2.29
N THR A 62 6.26 5.51 2.32
CA THR A 62 6.32 4.50 1.26
C THR A 62 4.96 4.26 0.63
N GLY A 63 3.87 4.66 1.30
CA GLY A 63 2.51 4.54 0.81
C GLY A 63 1.72 5.83 1.00
N ILE A 64 0.76 6.06 0.09
CA ILE A 64 -0.15 7.20 0.12
C ILE A 64 -1.49 6.82 -0.51
N ASP A 65 -2.59 7.32 0.05
CA ASP A 65 -3.91 7.26 -0.59
C ASP A 65 -4.82 8.40 -0.07
N LEU A 66 -6.04 8.51 -0.59
CA LEU A 66 -7.04 9.50 -0.19
C LEU A 66 -8.27 8.83 0.43
N PHE A 67 -8.79 9.45 1.47
CA PHE A 67 -10.15 9.20 1.95
C PHE A 67 -11.16 10.00 1.14
N GLN A 68 -12.44 9.64 1.22
CA GLN A 68 -13.53 10.30 0.49
C GLN A 68 -13.67 11.79 0.80
N ASP A 69 -13.31 12.22 2.01
CA ASP A 69 -13.32 13.63 2.39
C ASP A 69 -12.12 14.43 1.82
N GLY A 70 -11.27 13.77 1.02
CA GLY A 70 -10.07 14.34 0.42
C GLY A 70 -8.87 14.44 1.36
N SER A 71 -8.98 13.92 2.59
CA SER A 71 -7.83 13.83 3.48
C SER A 71 -6.86 12.74 3.00
N ILE A 72 -5.58 12.97 3.27
CA ILE A 72 -4.46 12.17 2.77
C ILE A 72 -4.05 11.19 3.86
N LEU A 73 -4.02 9.90 3.53
CA LEU A 73 -3.30 8.89 4.32
C LEU A 73 -1.85 8.85 3.86
N LEU A 74 -0.91 8.99 4.79
CA LEU A 74 0.51 8.81 4.57
C LEU A 74 1.04 7.68 5.45
N VAL A 75 1.70 6.69 4.85
CA VAL A 75 2.17 5.47 5.52
C VAL A 75 3.66 5.28 5.31
N GLN A 76 4.39 4.91 6.35
CA GLN A 76 5.74 4.35 6.24
C GLN A 76 5.70 2.82 6.40
N SER A 77 6.51 2.15 5.60
CA SER A 77 6.59 0.69 5.55
C SER A 77 7.04 0.09 6.88
N ARG A 78 8.07 0.69 7.48
CA ARG A 78 8.70 0.18 8.71
C ARG A 78 8.09 0.76 9.97
N CYS A 79 7.86 -0.07 10.98
CA CYS A 79 7.24 0.32 12.24
C CYS A 79 7.97 -0.32 13.42
N PHE A 80 8.67 0.48 14.23
CA PHE A 80 9.36 -0.01 15.41
C PHE A 80 8.42 -0.19 16.61
N LYS A 81 8.66 -1.26 17.38
CA LYS A 81 8.01 -1.55 18.66
C LYS A 81 9.06 -1.84 19.73
N ASP A 82 8.91 -1.19 20.89
CA ASP A 82 9.73 -1.42 22.09
C ASP A 82 8.82 -1.49 23.31
N GLY A 83 8.47 -2.71 23.72
CA GLY A 83 7.43 -2.96 24.73
C GLY A 83 6.10 -2.31 24.32
N GLU A 84 5.58 -1.44 25.19
CA GLU A 84 4.33 -0.68 24.96
C GLU A 84 4.53 0.53 24.01
N ARG A 85 5.77 0.91 23.72
CA ARG A 85 6.05 2.02 22.81
C ARG A 85 6.00 1.54 21.38
N ILE A 86 4.94 1.90 20.68
CA ILE A 86 4.73 1.53 19.28
C ILE A 86 4.76 2.78 18.41
N GLU A 87 5.47 2.72 17.28
CA GLU A 87 5.43 3.78 16.28
C GLU A 87 4.04 3.91 15.63
N ARG A 88 3.65 5.15 15.35
CA ARG A 88 2.42 5.46 14.61
C ARG A 88 2.79 5.72 13.16
N ASN A 89 2.98 4.62 12.43
CA ASN A 89 3.51 4.58 11.07
C ASN A 89 2.51 5.00 9.99
N ALA A 90 1.27 5.33 10.38
CA ALA A 90 0.24 5.89 9.50
C ALA A 90 -0.27 7.22 10.05
N ARG A 91 -0.45 8.19 9.16
CA ARG A 91 -0.90 9.55 9.52
C ARG A 91 -1.89 10.08 8.51
N ARG A 92 -2.97 10.66 9.01
CA ARG A 92 -4.01 11.30 8.21
C ARG A 92 -3.83 12.82 8.26
N TYR A 93 -3.79 13.46 7.10
CA TYR A 93 -3.62 14.91 6.95
C TYR A 93 -4.78 15.52 6.17
N ASN A 94 -5.17 16.73 6.51
CA ASN A 94 -6.07 17.49 5.63
C ASN A 94 -5.29 18.12 4.46
N ILE A 95 -6.02 18.72 3.52
CA ILE A 95 -5.43 19.34 2.32
C ILE A 95 -4.55 20.55 2.64
N ASN A 96 -4.68 21.14 3.83
CA ASN A 96 -3.85 22.24 4.31
C ASN A 96 -2.54 21.75 4.97
N GLY A 97 -2.29 20.44 4.93
CA GLY A 97 -1.11 19.80 5.53
C GLY A 97 -1.15 19.68 7.05
N GLN A 98 -2.31 19.84 7.67
CA GLN A 98 -2.48 19.68 9.11
C GLN A 98 -2.78 18.23 9.46
N LEU A 99 -2.11 17.71 10.50
CA LEU A 99 -2.35 16.36 11.01
C LEU A 99 -3.76 16.29 11.62
N ILE A 100 -4.58 15.36 11.12
CA ILE A 100 -5.88 14.99 11.67
C ILE A 100 -5.68 13.88 12.71
N ASP A 101 -4.99 12.82 12.33
CA ASP A 101 -4.83 11.62 13.16
C ASP A 101 -3.51 10.89 12.88
N ALA A 102 -3.05 10.08 13.83
CA ALA A 102 -1.91 9.20 13.71
C ALA A 102 -2.16 7.89 14.44
N PHE A 103 -1.94 6.77 13.75
CA PHE A 103 -2.21 5.42 14.23
C PHE A 103 -1.17 4.42 13.71
N THR A 104 -1.27 3.16 14.13
CA THR A 104 -0.34 2.10 13.79
C THR A 104 -1.01 1.09 12.87
N LEU A 105 -0.35 0.78 11.75
CA LEU A 105 -0.75 -0.27 10.82
C LEU A 105 0.21 -1.47 10.84
N GLY A 106 1.26 -1.47 11.68
CA GLY A 106 2.21 -2.58 11.81
C GLY A 106 3.49 -2.42 10.98
N ASP A 107 4.50 -3.25 11.26
CA ASP A 107 5.75 -3.29 10.48
C ASP A 107 5.54 -4.01 9.15
N GLY A 108 6.49 -3.82 8.23
CA GLY A 108 6.56 -4.59 7.00
C GLY A 108 5.41 -4.35 6.03
N ILE A 109 4.89 -3.12 5.96
CA ILE A 109 3.84 -2.77 4.99
C ILE A 109 4.46 -2.72 3.60
N ASN A 110 3.84 -3.44 2.67
CA ASN A 110 4.22 -3.44 1.27
C ASN A 110 3.39 -2.41 0.48
N THR A 111 2.06 -2.56 0.43
CA THR A 111 1.15 -1.65 -0.26
C THR A 111 -0.03 -1.25 0.62
N VAL A 112 -0.54 -0.03 0.44
CA VAL A 112 -1.79 0.45 1.05
C VAL A 112 -2.71 1.01 -0.03
N GLN A 113 -4.00 0.68 0.05
CA GLN A 113 -5.04 1.31 -0.76
C GLN A 113 -6.32 1.53 0.04
N ILE A 114 -7.09 2.57 -0.29
CA ILE A 114 -8.34 2.93 0.36
C ILE A 114 -9.51 2.70 -0.59
N ASP A 115 -10.56 2.02 -0.11
CA ASP A 115 -11.81 1.86 -0.86
C ASP A 115 -12.79 3.02 -0.65
N GLU A 116 -13.89 3.00 -1.40
CA GLU A 116 -14.95 4.01 -1.34
C GLU A 116 -15.76 4.00 -0.03
N ASN A 117 -15.45 3.13 0.94
CA ASN A 117 -16.01 3.16 2.29
C ASN A 117 -15.01 3.68 3.33
N ASP A 118 -13.87 4.23 2.89
CA ASP A 118 -12.75 4.63 3.73
C ASP A 118 -12.11 3.46 4.50
N THR A 119 -12.23 2.24 3.98
CA THR A 119 -11.50 1.08 4.51
C THR A 119 -10.08 1.09 3.97
N ILE A 120 -9.11 1.00 4.87
CA ILE A 120 -7.68 0.97 4.54
C ILE A 120 -7.28 -0.50 4.36
N TRP A 121 -6.93 -0.91 3.15
CA TRP A 121 -6.41 -2.23 2.84
C TRP A 121 -4.88 -2.19 2.83
N VAL A 122 -4.24 -3.12 3.54
CA VAL A 122 -2.80 -3.15 3.75
C VAL A 122 -2.26 -4.54 3.47
N SER A 123 -1.36 -4.65 2.50
CA SER A 123 -0.55 -5.85 2.29
C SER A 123 0.78 -5.75 3.03
N TYR A 124 1.27 -6.89 3.49
CA TYR A 124 2.51 -7.01 4.26
C TYR A 124 3.49 -7.95 3.57
N PHE A 125 4.78 -7.61 3.63
CA PHE A 125 5.86 -8.51 3.23
C PHE A 125 6.39 -9.28 4.45
N ASP A 126 7.42 -10.11 4.25
CA ASP A 126 7.89 -11.10 5.22
C ASP A 126 8.10 -10.57 6.65
N GLU A 127 8.71 -9.39 6.81
CA GLU A 127 8.92 -8.77 8.13
C GLU A 127 7.61 -8.39 8.84
N GLY A 128 6.56 -8.03 8.09
CA GLY A 128 5.24 -7.72 8.62
C GLY A 128 4.40 -8.96 8.88
N ILE A 129 4.77 -10.09 8.28
CA ILE A 129 4.11 -11.38 8.44
C ILE A 129 4.73 -12.19 9.59
N PHE A 130 6.06 -12.31 9.62
CA PHE A 130 6.80 -13.12 10.59
C PHE A 130 7.28 -12.32 11.80
N GLY A 131 7.33 -10.99 11.68
CA GLY A 131 7.80 -10.10 12.72
C GLY A 131 9.25 -9.67 12.53
N ASN A 132 9.49 -8.38 12.67
CA ASN A 132 10.79 -7.75 12.82
C ASN A 132 10.62 -6.48 13.67
N PHE A 133 11.67 -5.71 13.93
CA PHE A 133 11.58 -4.38 14.56
C PHE A 133 10.86 -4.39 15.94
N GLY A 134 11.02 -5.49 16.69
CA GLY A 134 10.42 -5.68 18.02
C GLY A 134 8.99 -6.22 18.00
N TRP A 135 8.48 -6.63 16.84
CA TRP A 135 7.21 -7.35 16.72
C TRP A 135 7.39 -8.85 16.86
N GLU A 136 7.02 -9.41 18.01
CA GLU A 136 6.90 -10.86 18.21
C GLU A 136 5.56 -11.40 17.70
N ASP A 137 4.48 -10.64 17.90
CA ASP A 137 3.16 -10.86 17.32
C ASP A 137 2.84 -9.71 16.36
N PRO A 138 3.19 -9.82 15.07
CA PRO A 138 3.02 -8.73 14.13
C PRO A 138 1.55 -8.53 13.75
N ILE A 139 1.12 -7.27 13.59
CA ILE A 139 -0.24 -6.93 13.16
C ILE A 139 -0.55 -7.53 11.78
N GLY A 140 0.45 -7.55 10.90
CA GLY A 140 0.36 -8.04 9.53
C GLY A 140 0.50 -9.55 9.35
N HIS A 141 0.46 -10.36 10.42
CA HIS A 141 0.73 -11.81 10.37
C HIS A 141 -0.13 -12.58 9.33
N SER A 142 -1.27 -12.03 8.93
CA SER A 142 -2.17 -12.61 7.93
C SER A 142 -1.77 -12.28 6.48
N GLY A 143 -0.74 -11.45 6.26
CA GLY A 143 -0.27 -10.98 4.95
C GLY A 143 -1.13 -9.90 4.30
N LEU A 144 -2.45 -9.93 4.50
CA LEU A 144 -3.39 -8.90 4.07
C LEU A 144 -4.39 -8.61 5.19
N THR A 145 -4.51 -7.34 5.57
CA THR A 145 -5.40 -6.88 6.63
C THR A 145 -6.10 -5.61 6.17
N SER A 146 -7.32 -5.37 6.65
CA SER A 146 -7.98 -4.08 6.46
C SER A 146 -8.36 -3.41 7.77
N PHE A 147 -8.39 -2.09 7.74
CA PHE A 147 -8.57 -1.23 8.90
C PHE A 147 -9.64 -0.17 8.62
N SER A 148 -10.27 0.29 9.69
CA SER A 148 -11.11 1.49 9.65
C SER A 148 -10.27 2.73 9.37
N ILE A 149 -10.95 3.84 9.09
CA ILE A 149 -10.36 5.18 8.94
C ILE A 149 -9.53 5.65 10.16
N SER A 150 -9.77 5.07 11.34
CA SER A 150 -9.03 5.34 12.59
C SER A 150 -7.95 4.29 12.90
N GLY A 151 -7.70 3.35 11.99
CA GLY A 151 -6.67 2.32 12.15
C GLY A 151 -7.09 1.12 13.00
N GLU A 152 -8.38 0.92 13.25
CA GLU A 152 -8.87 -0.28 13.93
C GLU A 152 -8.97 -1.45 12.94
N LYS A 153 -8.44 -2.62 13.28
CA LYS A 153 -8.54 -3.81 12.40
C LYS A 153 -10.00 -4.23 12.23
N VAL A 154 -10.49 -4.32 10.99
CA VAL A 154 -11.87 -4.72 10.68
C VAL A 154 -11.97 -6.07 9.97
N TRP A 155 -10.91 -6.48 9.26
CA TRP A 155 -10.85 -7.79 8.59
C TRP A 155 -9.39 -8.22 8.38
N GLU A 156 -9.16 -9.52 8.28
CA GLU A 156 -7.85 -10.11 7.93
C GLU A 156 -8.03 -11.35 7.06
N ALA A 157 -7.06 -11.62 6.20
CA ALA A 157 -7.05 -12.80 5.35
C ALA A 157 -6.90 -14.08 6.19
N LYS A 158 -7.59 -15.16 5.78
CA LYS A 158 -7.56 -16.45 6.47
C LYS A 158 -7.42 -17.59 5.48
N GLY A 159 -6.66 -18.61 5.84
CA GLY A 159 -6.47 -19.81 5.01
C GLY A 159 -5.42 -19.64 3.90
N TYR A 160 -4.54 -18.65 4.02
CA TYR A 160 -3.39 -18.46 3.15
C TYR A 160 -2.11 -18.61 3.96
N SER A 161 -1.12 -19.31 3.40
CA SER A 161 0.23 -19.40 3.95
C SER A 161 1.12 -18.39 3.22
N MET A 162 0.90 -17.10 3.48
CA MET A 162 1.67 -16.05 2.82
C MET A 162 3.05 -15.91 3.48
N VAL A 163 4.10 -15.82 2.66
CA VAL A 163 5.43 -15.36 3.07
C VAL A 163 5.59 -13.88 2.73
N ASP A 164 5.00 -13.45 1.61
CA ASP A 164 5.02 -12.07 1.14
C ASP A 164 3.75 -11.80 0.32
N CYS A 165 2.97 -10.80 0.72
CA CYS A 165 1.83 -10.30 -0.07
C CYS A 165 2.32 -9.16 -0.98
N CYS A 166 2.97 -9.57 -2.08
CA CYS A 166 3.70 -8.68 -2.97
C CYS A 166 2.81 -7.67 -3.70
N GLY A 167 1.55 -8.01 -4.02
CA GLY A 167 0.68 -7.12 -4.79
C GLY A 167 -0.71 -6.92 -4.19
N LEU A 168 -1.25 -5.72 -4.31
CA LEU A 168 -2.61 -5.34 -3.90
C LEU A 168 -3.24 -4.41 -4.95
N ASN A 169 -4.49 -4.68 -5.31
CA ASN A 169 -5.33 -3.78 -6.10
C ASN A 169 -6.79 -3.80 -5.58
N VAL A 170 -7.23 -2.68 -5.02
CA VAL A 170 -8.58 -2.44 -4.50
C VAL A 170 -9.35 -1.72 -5.60
N THR A 171 -10.27 -2.45 -6.25
CA THR A 171 -11.10 -1.87 -7.32
C THR A 171 -12.38 -1.21 -6.78
N ASN A 172 -12.84 -1.66 -5.60
CA ASN A 172 -13.90 -1.10 -4.78
C ASN A 172 -13.98 -1.94 -3.49
N SER A 173 -14.82 -1.52 -2.54
CA SER A 173 -15.02 -2.18 -1.25
C SER A 173 -15.46 -3.63 -1.34
N SER A 174 -16.11 -4.01 -2.45
CA SER A 174 -16.55 -5.37 -2.69
C SER A 174 -15.52 -6.20 -3.44
N ASN A 175 -14.54 -5.62 -4.12
CA ASN A 175 -13.64 -6.32 -5.05
C ASN A 175 -12.19 -5.93 -4.81
N VAL A 176 -11.46 -6.82 -4.14
CA VAL A 176 -10.05 -6.65 -3.80
C VAL A 176 -9.25 -7.80 -4.41
N PHE A 177 -8.15 -7.47 -5.05
CA PHE A 177 -7.24 -8.43 -5.64
C PHE A 177 -5.90 -8.36 -4.93
N PHE A 178 -5.29 -9.50 -4.65
CA PHE A 178 -3.94 -9.55 -4.10
C PHE A 178 -3.12 -10.68 -4.69
N HIS A 179 -1.81 -10.49 -4.72
CA HIS A 179 -0.84 -11.45 -5.20
C HIS A 179 0.19 -11.74 -4.11
N TYR A 180 0.59 -13.00 -3.97
CA TYR A 180 1.56 -13.43 -2.98
C TYR A 180 2.57 -14.43 -3.58
N TYR A 181 3.82 -14.36 -3.10
CA TYR A 181 5.01 -14.93 -3.75
C TYR A 181 4.99 -16.46 -3.89
N ASP A 182 4.82 -17.21 -2.80
CA ASP A 182 5.15 -18.65 -2.77
C ASP A 182 4.37 -19.51 -3.77
N ASP A 183 3.07 -19.25 -3.92
CA ASP A 183 2.23 -20.04 -4.84
C ASP A 183 1.96 -19.33 -6.18
N LEU A 184 2.48 -18.10 -6.35
CA LEU A 184 2.25 -17.22 -7.49
C LEU A 184 0.78 -17.14 -7.91
N HIS A 185 -0.12 -16.93 -6.94
CA HIS A 185 -1.54 -16.75 -7.19
C HIS A 185 -1.93 -15.29 -7.19
N LEU A 186 -2.83 -14.91 -8.08
CA LEU A 186 -3.68 -13.74 -7.90
C LEU A 186 -5.01 -14.21 -7.32
N VAL A 187 -5.37 -13.72 -6.15
CA VAL A 187 -6.64 -14.00 -5.49
C VAL A 187 -7.58 -12.82 -5.70
N HIS A 188 -8.83 -13.11 -6.03
CA HIS A 188 -9.92 -12.14 -6.09
C HIS A 188 -10.86 -12.38 -4.91
N LEU A 189 -10.96 -11.38 -4.05
CA LEU A 189 -11.94 -11.32 -2.98
C LEU A 189 -13.20 -10.60 -3.46
N THR A 190 -14.36 -11.23 -3.21
CA THR A 190 -15.66 -10.57 -3.26
C THR A 190 -16.22 -10.47 -1.84
N ASN A 191 -16.48 -9.25 -1.36
CA ASN A 191 -16.94 -8.99 0.01
C ASN A 191 -16.07 -9.65 1.09
N GLY A 192 -14.74 -9.58 0.93
CA GLY A 192 -13.77 -10.18 1.86
C GLY A 192 -13.76 -11.71 1.87
N GLN A 193 -14.37 -12.38 0.89
CA GLN A 193 -14.33 -13.83 0.70
C GLN A 193 -13.69 -14.17 -0.64
N GLU A 194 -12.90 -15.24 -0.71
CA GLU A 194 -12.33 -15.71 -1.98
C GLU A 194 -13.44 -16.08 -2.97
N ALA A 195 -13.49 -15.37 -4.09
CA ALA A 195 -14.39 -15.66 -5.19
C ALA A 195 -13.65 -16.48 -6.27
N LEU A 196 -12.44 -16.04 -6.62
CA LEU A 196 -11.63 -16.65 -7.67
C LEU A 196 -10.15 -16.64 -7.27
N ARG A 197 -9.42 -17.61 -7.81
CA ARG A 197 -7.97 -17.73 -7.66
C ARG A 197 -7.37 -18.06 -9.01
N TYR A 198 -6.38 -17.29 -9.42
CA TYR A 198 -5.70 -17.44 -10.70
C TYR A 198 -4.24 -17.81 -10.47
N GLN A 199 -3.81 -18.92 -11.06
CA GLN A 199 -2.39 -19.25 -11.07
C GLN A 199 -1.67 -18.40 -12.13
N VAL A 200 -0.61 -17.70 -11.75
CA VAL A 200 0.26 -17.01 -12.70
C VAL A 200 1.08 -18.06 -13.45
N LYS A 201 0.86 -18.19 -14.76
CA LYS A 201 1.64 -19.12 -15.59
C LYS A 201 3.02 -18.54 -15.84
N GLY A 202 4.05 -19.22 -15.33
CA GLY A 202 5.43 -18.79 -15.39
C GLY A 202 6.03 -18.72 -13.99
N SER A 203 6.91 -17.75 -13.77
CA SER A 203 7.60 -17.51 -12.51
C SER A 203 7.58 -16.02 -12.13
N ASP A 204 6.62 -15.27 -12.67
CA ASP A 204 6.54 -13.83 -12.48
C ASP A 204 5.81 -13.54 -11.17
N SER A 205 6.50 -12.83 -10.26
CA SER A 205 5.85 -12.06 -9.20
C SER A 205 5.60 -10.64 -9.70
N PHE A 206 4.65 -9.93 -9.09
CA PHE A 206 4.43 -8.52 -9.39
C PHE A 206 3.95 -7.74 -8.17
N ASP A 207 4.49 -6.52 -8.04
CA ASP A 207 4.24 -5.67 -6.87
C ASP A 207 3.09 -4.70 -7.11
N GLN A 208 3.05 -4.11 -8.31
CA GLN A 208 1.98 -3.20 -8.74
C GLN A 208 1.26 -3.78 -9.94
N PHE A 209 -0.07 -3.74 -9.91
CA PHE A 209 -0.89 -4.14 -11.03
C PHE A 209 -2.22 -3.41 -11.05
N MET A 210 -2.86 -3.37 -12.22
CA MET A 210 -4.19 -2.83 -12.42
C MET A 210 -4.91 -3.59 -13.54
N PHE A 211 -6.21 -3.34 -13.68
CA PHE A 211 -7.03 -3.93 -14.73
C PHE A 211 -7.36 -2.92 -15.82
N ASP A 212 -7.40 -3.41 -17.07
CA ASP A 212 -8.03 -2.73 -18.19
C ASP A 212 -9.12 -3.62 -18.80
N GLU A 213 -9.76 -3.17 -19.89
CA GLU A 213 -10.82 -3.93 -20.56
C GLU A 213 -10.35 -5.28 -21.14
N TYR A 214 -9.05 -5.53 -21.23
CA TYR A 214 -8.47 -6.74 -21.81
C TYR A 214 -7.88 -7.71 -20.77
N GLY A 215 -7.72 -7.28 -19.53
CA GLY A 215 -7.17 -8.12 -18.46
C GLY A 215 -6.33 -7.30 -17.47
N LEU A 216 -5.17 -7.85 -17.12
CA LEU A 216 -4.30 -7.31 -16.07
C LEU A 216 -3.01 -6.76 -16.66
N ILE A 217 -2.58 -5.61 -16.16
CA ILE A 217 -1.28 -4.99 -16.43
C ILE A 217 -0.51 -5.03 -15.12
N ALA A 218 0.64 -5.71 -15.10
CA ALA A 218 1.48 -5.86 -13.91
C ALA A 218 2.91 -5.40 -14.18
N GLN A 219 3.53 -4.79 -13.18
CA GLN A 219 4.96 -4.59 -13.12
C GLN A 219 5.63 -5.86 -12.60
N THR A 220 6.27 -6.63 -13.49
CA THR A 220 6.91 -7.91 -13.17
C THR A 220 8.39 -7.80 -12.86
N ASP A 221 8.97 -6.64 -13.14
CA ASP A 221 10.31 -6.20 -12.72
C ASP A 221 10.33 -4.66 -12.79
N ARG A 222 11.35 -4.01 -12.21
CA ARG A 222 11.51 -2.55 -12.14
C ARG A 222 11.37 -1.83 -13.48
N GLN A 223 11.59 -2.51 -14.60
CA GLN A 223 11.54 -1.92 -15.94
C GLN A 223 10.52 -2.59 -16.88
N ILE A 224 9.81 -3.62 -16.43
CA ILE A 224 8.99 -4.46 -17.31
C ILE A 224 7.52 -4.40 -16.86
N LEU A 225 6.68 -3.88 -17.75
CA LEU A 225 5.23 -4.02 -17.67
C LEU A 225 4.79 -5.20 -18.54
N THR A 226 4.13 -6.17 -17.91
CA THR A 226 3.60 -7.36 -18.56
C THR A 226 2.08 -7.32 -18.59
N ARG A 227 1.49 -7.64 -19.74
CA ARG A 227 0.04 -7.75 -19.90
C ARG A 227 -0.38 -9.21 -19.80
N TYR A 228 -1.41 -9.48 -19.02
CA TYR A 228 -1.96 -10.80 -18.78
C TYR A 228 -3.41 -10.88 -19.23
N LYS A 229 -3.77 -12.02 -19.81
CA LYS A 229 -5.17 -12.43 -19.98
C LYS A 229 -5.57 -13.33 -18.81
N MET A 230 -6.80 -13.16 -18.33
CA MET A 230 -7.39 -13.98 -17.29
C MET A 230 -8.38 -14.96 -17.93
N LYS A 231 -8.11 -16.26 -17.81
CA LYS A 231 -9.00 -17.30 -18.35
C LYS A 231 -8.81 -18.60 -17.57
N GLU A 232 -9.90 -19.33 -17.32
CA GLU A 232 -9.86 -20.69 -16.74
C GLU A 232 -8.99 -20.78 -15.46
N ASN A 233 -9.11 -19.81 -14.54
CA ASN A 233 -8.31 -19.72 -13.30
C ASN A 233 -6.79 -19.63 -13.54
N ALA A 234 -6.38 -19.06 -14.67
CA ALA A 234 -4.98 -18.79 -14.97
C ALA A 234 -4.77 -17.35 -15.49
N LEU A 235 -3.60 -16.80 -15.17
CA LEU A 235 -3.04 -15.60 -15.78
C LEU A 235 -1.97 -16.03 -16.78
N THR A 236 -2.17 -15.67 -18.06
CA THR A 236 -1.22 -15.96 -19.14
C THR A 236 -0.77 -14.68 -19.81
N LYS A 237 0.55 -14.53 -20.02
CA LYS A 237 1.13 -13.38 -20.74
C LYS A 237 0.49 -13.25 -22.13
N ARG A 238 0.19 -12.02 -22.51
CA ARG A 238 -0.37 -11.65 -23.81
C ARG A 238 0.72 -11.40 -24.84
#